data_AF-A0A9N8ZUC3-F1
#
_entry.id   AF-A0A9N8ZUC3-F1
#
_cell.length_a   1.000
_cell.length_b   1.000
_cell.length_c   1.000
_cell.angle_alpha   90.00
_cell.angle_beta   90.00
_cell.angle_gamma   90.00
#
_symmetry.space_group_name_H-M   'P 1'
#
loop_
_entity.id
_entity.type
_entity.pdbx_description
1 polymer ?
#
loop_
_entity_poly.entity_id
_entity_poly.type
_entity_poly.pdbx_seq_one_letter_code
_entity_poly.pdbx_strand_id
1 'polypeptide(L)'
;MWEFTSGQKPFANQPYDIHLIMKICDGYRPDITEDTPKCFKELMVQCWDNNSTKRPTIKEIYQTLCDWKNSENMQFEEAESIRKKIIKSYKDKKADMNSIHSEAIYTSRPLNNMIQESISYHCSKQSKFDIMADL
;
A
#
# COMPACT_ATOMS: atom_id res chain seq x y z
N MET A 1 -3.97 0.24 7.88
CA MET A 1 -2.84 0.93 8.54
C MET A 1 -2.34 2.09 7.70
N TRP A 2 -1.87 1.85 6.47
CA TRP A 2 -1.37 2.93 5.59
C TRP A 2 -2.39 4.05 5.33
N GLU A 3 -3.65 3.71 5.07
CA GLU A 3 -4.73 4.70 4.86
C GLU A 3 -4.94 5.61 6.08
N PHE A 4 -4.71 5.11 7.30
CA PHE A 4 -4.85 5.91 8.52
C PHE A 4 -3.75 6.97 8.64
N THR A 5 -2.52 6.68 8.20
CA THR A 5 -1.40 7.61 8.33
C THR A 5 -1.31 8.57 7.15
N SER A 6 -1.55 8.07 5.93
CA SER A 6 -1.51 8.89 4.72
C SER A 6 -2.77 9.74 4.53
N GLY A 7 -3.92 9.33 5.09
CA GLY A 7 -5.23 9.90 4.79
C GLY A 7 -5.66 9.70 3.32
N GLN A 8 -5.01 8.79 2.61
CA GLN A 8 -5.22 8.55 1.19
C GLN A 8 -5.72 7.14 0.91
N LYS A 9 -6.41 7.01 -0.22
CA LYS A 9 -6.78 5.72 -0.76
C LYS A 9 -5.55 5.07 -1.43
N PRO A 10 -5.18 3.82 -1.09
CA PRO A 10 -3.97 3.20 -1.61
C PRO A 10 -4.08 3.03 -3.13
N PHE A 11 -3.05 3.39 -3.88
CA PHE A 11 -3.01 3.27 -5.35
C PHE A 11 -4.12 4.05 -6.11
N ALA A 12 -4.67 5.11 -5.51
CA ALA A 12 -5.81 5.83 -6.09
C ALA A 12 -5.58 6.46 -7.47
N ASN A 13 -4.34 6.66 -7.85
CA ASN A 13 -3.92 7.32 -9.07
C ASN A 13 -3.79 6.38 -10.28
N GLN A 14 -4.16 5.09 -10.16
CA GLN A 14 -4.03 4.13 -11.26
C GLN A 14 -5.23 3.17 -11.34
N PRO A 15 -5.44 2.49 -12.49
CA PRO A 15 -6.46 1.46 -12.65
C PRO A 15 -6.30 0.31 -11.66
N TYR A 16 -7.43 -0.26 -11.23
CA TYR A 16 -7.43 -1.50 -10.45
C TYR A 16 -7.59 -2.67 -11.40
N ASP A 17 -6.55 -2.93 -12.17
CA ASP A 17 -6.50 -4.00 -13.16
C ASP A 17 -5.56 -5.13 -12.72
N ILE A 18 -5.42 -6.11 -13.60
CA ILE A 18 -4.47 -7.20 -13.46
C ILE A 18 -3.02 -6.73 -13.26
N HIS A 19 -2.58 -5.64 -13.90
CA HIS A 19 -1.20 -5.19 -13.79
C HIS A 19 -0.90 -4.70 -12.38
N LEU A 20 -1.85 -3.99 -11.76
CA LEU A 20 -1.71 -3.59 -10.35
C LEU A 20 -1.65 -4.81 -9.43
N ILE A 21 -2.49 -5.83 -9.66
CA ILE A 21 -2.47 -7.08 -8.88
C ILE A 21 -1.09 -7.73 -8.96
N MET A 22 -0.53 -7.87 -10.17
CA MET A 22 0.79 -8.48 -10.37
C MET A 22 1.90 -7.69 -9.67
N LYS A 23 1.92 -6.36 -9.82
CA LYS A 23 2.86 -5.51 -9.09
C LYS A 23 2.79 -5.74 -7.58
N ILE A 24 1.59 -5.82 -7.00
CA ILE A 24 1.40 -6.06 -5.56
C ILE A 24 1.92 -7.43 -5.16
N CYS A 25 1.66 -8.48 -5.96
CA CYS A 25 2.22 -9.82 -5.77
C CYS A 25 3.76 -9.80 -5.79
N ASP A 26 4.36 -8.97 -6.64
CA ASP A 26 5.82 -8.79 -6.74
C ASP A 26 6.41 -7.87 -5.65
N GLY A 27 5.60 -7.39 -4.71
CA GLY A 27 6.05 -6.58 -3.58
C GLY A 27 5.87 -5.07 -3.73
N TYR A 28 5.17 -4.60 -4.76
CA TYR A 28 4.79 -3.20 -4.86
C TYR A 28 3.87 -2.81 -3.69
N ARG A 29 4.21 -1.72 -3.00
CA ARG A 29 3.49 -1.18 -1.85
C ARG A 29 3.31 0.33 -2.00
N PRO A 30 2.30 0.93 -1.35
CA PRO A 30 2.16 2.38 -1.31
C PRO A 30 3.37 3.04 -0.63
N ASP A 31 3.74 4.23 -1.11
CA ASP A 31 4.82 5.02 -0.51
C ASP A 31 4.44 5.46 0.91
N ILE A 32 5.36 5.29 1.85
CA ILE A 32 5.15 5.68 3.25
C ILE A 32 5.48 7.16 3.39
N THR A 33 4.51 7.94 3.83
CA THR A 33 4.64 9.39 3.99
C THR A 33 5.57 9.75 5.16
N GLU A 34 6.25 10.90 5.06
CA GLU A 34 7.22 11.37 6.05
C GLU A 34 6.61 11.64 7.44
N ASP A 35 5.29 11.86 7.50
CA ASP A 35 4.51 12.03 8.72
C ASP A 35 4.03 10.71 9.34
N THR A 36 4.54 9.56 8.89
CA THR A 36 4.26 8.28 9.54
C THR A 36 5.26 8.05 10.71
N PRO A 37 4.80 7.83 11.96
CA PRO A 37 5.68 7.51 13.08
C PRO A 37 6.58 6.31 12.78
N LYS A 38 7.85 6.34 13.18
CA LYS A 38 8.83 5.30 12.81
C LYS A 38 8.40 3.90 13.29
N CYS A 39 7.94 3.77 14.53
CA CYS A 39 7.43 2.49 15.05
C CYS A 39 6.23 1.97 14.25
N PHE A 40 5.32 2.87 13.81
CA PHE A 40 4.17 2.52 13.00
C PHE A 40 4.57 2.08 11.59
N LYS A 41 5.56 2.76 10.99
CA LYS A 41 6.17 2.38 9.72
C LYS A 41 6.74 0.96 9.79
N GLU A 42 7.50 0.64 10.84
CA GLU A 42 8.10 -0.69 11.02
C GLU A 42 7.03 -1.79 11.11
N LEU A 43 6.00 -1.59 11.96
CA LEU A 43 4.87 -2.52 12.07
C LEU A 43 4.12 -2.69 10.75
N MET A 44 3.85 -1.58 10.06
CA MET A 44 3.18 -1.58 8.76
C MET A 44 3.98 -2.36 7.72
N VAL A 45 5.30 -2.20 7.71
CA VAL A 45 6.19 -2.94 6.81
C VAL A 45 6.17 -4.43 7.06
N GLN A 46 6.17 -4.85 8.33
CA GLN A 46 6.07 -6.27 8.69
C GLN A 46 4.72 -6.87 8.28
N CYS A 47 3.62 -6.13 8.43
CA CYS A 47 2.28 -6.65 8.12
C CYS A 47 2.04 -6.96 6.65
N TRP A 48 2.78 -6.32 5.74
CA TRP A 48 2.66 -6.56 4.30
C TRP A 48 3.92 -7.19 3.70
N ASP A 49 4.74 -7.87 4.50
CA ASP A 49 5.91 -8.62 4.03
C ASP A 49 5.48 -9.66 2.97
N ASN A 50 6.29 -9.81 1.92
CA ASN A 50 6.02 -10.79 0.86
C ASN A 50 6.05 -12.22 1.40
N ASN A 51 6.92 -12.49 2.37
CA ASN A 51 6.92 -13.76 3.09
C ASN A 51 5.85 -13.72 4.20
N SER A 52 4.81 -14.53 4.03
CA SER A 52 3.70 -14.64 4.98
C SER A 52 4.13 -15.04 6.39
N THR A 53 5.23 -15.78 6.55
CA THR A 53 5.72 -16.21 7.86
C THR A 53 6.39 -15.10 8.66
N LYS A 54 6.78 -13.99 8.00
CA LYS A 54 7.33 -12.80 8.65
C LYS A 54 6.26 -11.81 9.11
N ARG A 55 5.00 -12.04 8.72
CA ARG A 55 3.90 -11.15 9.10
C ARG A 55 3.53 -11.41 10.56
N PRO A 56 3.34 -10.35 11.36
CA PRO A 56 2.88 -10.51 12.73
C PRO A 56 1.44 -11.01 12.73
N THR A 57 1.12 -11.82 13.73
CA THR A 57 -0.22 -12.24 14.04
C THR A 57 -1.05 -11.05 14.53
N ILE A 58 -2.37 -11.17 14.45
CA ILE A 58 -3.27 -10.13 14.99
C ILE A 58 -3.07 -9.89 16.49
N LYS A 59 -2.66 -10.93 17.23
CA LYS A 59 -2.34 -10.84 18.66
C LYS A 59 -1.09 -9.98 18.91
N GLU A 60 -0.03 -10.18 18.13
CA GLU A 60 1.20 -9.38 18.21
C GLU A 60 0.95 -7.92 17.82
N ILE A 61 0.16 -7.69 16.76
CA ILE A 61 -0.25 -6.34 16.35
C ILE A 61 -1.02 -5.66 17.50
N TYR A 62 -2.01 -6.34 18.08
CA TYR A 62 -2.80 -5.81 19.18
C TYR A 62 -1.93 -5.44 20.39
N GLN A 63 -1.03 -6.34 20.80
CA GLN A 63 -0.13 -6.10 21.92
C GLN A 63 0.77 -4.88 21.64
N THR A 64 1.36 -4.80 20.45
CA THR A 64 2.20 -3.67 20.03
C THR A 64 1.45 -2.35 20.13
N LEU A 65 0.19 -2.30 19.66
CA LEU A 65 -0.64 -1.10 19.74
C LEU A 65 -1.01 -0.74 21.19
N CYS A 66 -1.28 -1.73 22.04
CA CYS A 66 -1.52 -1.53 23.46
C CYS A 66 -0.28 -0.98 24.18
N ASP A 67 0.90 -1.50 23.86
CA ASP A 67 2.16 -1.05 24.45
C ASP A 67 2.42 0.42 24.09
N TRP A 68 2.21 0.80 22.82
CA TRP A 68 2.33 2.20 22.40
C TRP A 68 1.34 3.13 23.12
N LYS A 69 0.09 2.70 23.27
CA LYS A 69 -0.95 3.48 23.96
C LYS A 69 -0.58 3.77 25.42
N ASN A 70 0.10 2.83 26.07
CA ASN A 70 0.49 2.92 27.48
C ASN A 70 1.89 3.54 27.68
N SER A 71 2.57 3.92 26.60
CA SER A 71 3.90 4.53 26.63
C SER A 71 3.85 5.98 26.14
N GLU A 72 4.62 6.87 26.77
CA GLU A 72 4.92 8.16 26.15
C GLU A 72 5.91 7.94 25.00
N ASN A 73 5.43 8.07 23.77
CA ASN A 73 6.25 7.88 22.57
C ASN A 73 6.29 9.17 21.73
N MET A 74 7.38 9.92 21.89
CA MET A 74 7.62 11.20 21.21
C MET A 74 7.57 11.10 19.68
N GLN A 75 7.73 9.91 19.08
CA GLN A 75 7.66 9.74 17.63
C GLN A 75 6.28 10.09 17.06
N PHE A 76 5.20 9.90 17.84
CA PHE A 76 3.86 10.26 17.40
C PHE A 76 3.65 11.78 17.39
N GLU A 77 4.22 12.49 18.36
CA GLU A 77 4.17 13.96 18.42
C GLU A 77 5.01 14.59 17.30
N GLU A 78 6.20 14.02 17.03
CA GLU A 78 7.05 14.43 15.92
C GLU A 78 6.34 14.25 14.57
N ALA A 79 5.79 13.06 14.33
CA ALA A 79 4.99 12.76 13.14
C ALA A 79 3.82 13.74 12.97
N GLU A 80 3.09 14.05 14.05
CA GLU A 80 1.99 15.01 14.05
C GLU A 80 2.46 16.44 13.72
N SER A 81 3.64 16.83 14.18
CA SER A 81 4.26 18.12 13.82
C SER A 81 4.61 18.20 12.34
N ILE A 82 5.15 17.12 11.77
CA ILE A 82 5.44 17.01 10.33
C ILE A 82 4.14 17.09 9.52
N ARG A 83 3.11 16.32 9.90
CA ARG A 83 1.79 16.33 9.25
C ARG A 83 1.19 17.73 9.19
N LYS A 84 1.23 18.48 10.30
CA LYS A 84 0.73 19.87 10.36
C LYS A 84 1.47 20.79 9.38
N LYS A 85 2.79 20.65 9.25
CA LYS A 85 3.60 21.43 8.28
C LYS A 85 3.22 21.09 6.84
N ILE A 86 3.07 19.80 6.53
CA ILE A 86 2.66 19.31 5.21
C ILE A 86 1.29 19.89 4.82
N ILE A 87 0.29 19.76 5.69
CA ILE A 87 -1.08 20.27 5.45
C ILE A 87 -1.08 21.79 5.23
N LYS A 88 -0.32 22.54 6.05
CA LYS A 88 -0.19 23.98 5.87
C LYS A 88 0.36 24.33 4.49
N SER A 89 1.42 23.63 4.06
CA SER A 89 2.04 23.85 2.74
C SER A 89 1.09 23.58 1.57
N TYR A 90 0.16 22.62 1.70
CA TYR A 90 -0.83 22.31 0.66
C TYR A 90 -1.95 23.35 0.58
N LYS A 91 -2.41 23.87 1.72
CA LYS A 91 -3.41 24.96 1.75
C LYS A 91 -2.91 26.19 1.00
N ASP A 92 -1.62 26.48 1.12
CA ASP A 92 -0.98 27.63 0.48
C ASP A 92 -0.82 27.43 -1.05
N LYS A 93 -0.76 26.18 -1.53
CA LYS A 93 -0.51 25.83 -2.94
C LYS A 93 -1.75 25.66 -3.81
N LYS A 94 -2.97 25.75 -3.24
CA LYS A 94 -4.26 25.60 -3.96
C LYS A 94 -4.24 24.43 -4.97
N ALA A 95 -3.66 23.30 -4.56
CA ALA A 95 -3.45 22.15 -5.44
C ALA A 95 -4.61 21.16 -5.32
N ASP A 96 -5.05 20.63 -6.46
CA ASP A 96 -6.04 19.57 -6.58
C ASP A 96 -5.47 18.28 -5.96
N MET A 97 -5.97 17.93 -4.77
CA MET A 97 -5.49 16.79 -4.01
C MET A 97 -6.50 15.65 -4.18
N ASN A 98 -6.01 14.51 -4.69
CA ASN A 98 -6.73 13.24 -4.88
C ASN A 98 -7.56 13.14 -6.17
N SER A 99 -6.93 13.23 -7.35
CA SER A 99 -7.56 12.69 -8.55
C SER A 99 -7.60 11.16 -8.45
N ILE A 100 -8.75 10.64 -8.01
CA ILE A 100 -9.03 9.22 -8.05
C ILE A 100 -9.17 8.83 -9.52
N HIS A 101 -8.35 7.88 -9.96
CA HIS A 101 -8.46 7.31 -11.30
C HIS A 101 -9.88 6.73 -11.49
N SER A 102 -10.51 6.99 -12.63
CA SER A 102 -11.88 6.53 -12.91
C SER A 102 -12.05 5.01 -12.79
N GLU A 103 -10.97 4.27 -13.01
CA GLU A 103 -10.91 2.80 -12.91
C GLU A 103 -10.35 2.30 -11.56
N ALA A 104 -10.18 3.17 -10.56
CA ALA A 104 -9.85 2.75 -9.20
C ALA A 104 -11.11 2.22 -8.49
N ILE A 105 -11.02 1.05 -7.85
CA ILE A 105 -12.20 0.36 -7.29
C ILE A 105 -12.05 0.08 -5.80
N TYR A 106 -12.94 0.67 -5.00
CA TYR A 106 -12.95 0.53 -3.53
C TYR A 106 -14.14 -0.26 -3.00
N THR A 107 -14.92 -0.82 -3.91
CA THR A 107 -16.06 -1.68 -3.61
C THR A 107 -15.72 -3.12 -3.95
N SER A 108 -16.39 -4.05 -3.28
CA SER A 108 -16.22 -5.48 -3.55
C SER A 108 -16.60 -5.81 -4.99
N ARG A 109 -15.78 -6.65 -5.64
CA ARG A 109 -16.05 -7.19 -6.98
C ARG A 109 -15.52 -8.64 -7.09
N PRO A 110 -16.12 -9.49 -7.94
CA PRO A 110 -15.65 -10.85 -8.13
C PRO A 110 -14.19 -10.92 -8.64
N LEU A 111 -13.39 -11.81 -8.07
CA LEU A 111 -11.99 -12.02 -8.47
C LEU A 111 -11.83 -12.98 -9.65
N ASN A 112 -12.84 -13.81 -9.95
CA ASN A 112 -12.75 -14.86 -10.97
C ASN A 112 -12.29 -14.33 -12.34
N ASN A 113 -12.83 -13.18 -12.78
CA ASN A 113 -12.46 -12.60 -14.07
C ASN A 113 -11.00 -12.15 -14.09
N MET A 114 -10.50 -11.54 -13.00
CA MET A 114 -9.10 -11.12 -12.91
C MET A 114 -8.14 -12.30 -12.83
N ILE A 115 -8.57 -13.41 -12.22
CA ILE A 115 -7.78 -14.65 -12.18
C ILE A 115 -7.71 -15.27 -13.59
N GLN A 116 -8.79 -15.23 -14.36
CA GLN A 116 -8.78 -15.70 -15.74
C GLN A 116 -7.87 -14.82 -16.63
N GLU A 117 -7.97 -13.50 -16.48
CA GLU A 117 -7.09 -12.55 -17.15
C GLU A 117 -5.62 -12.80 -16.76
N SER A 118 -5.33 -13.17 -15.51
CA SER A 118 -3.96 -13.40 -15.04
C SER A 118 -3.33 -14.65 -15.57
N ILE A 119 -4.10 -15.73 -15.62
CA ILE A 119 -3.69 -16.97 -16.29
C ILE A 119 -3.43 -16.70 -17.77
N SER A 120 -4.33 -15.98 -18.45
CA SER A 120 -4.18 -15.63 -19.86
C SER A 120 -2.92 -14.78 -20.11
N TYR A 121 -2.69 -13.74 -19.30
CA TYR A 121 -1.52 -12.88 -19.38
C TYR A 121 -0.22 -13.69 -19.19
N HIS A 122 -0.15 -14.56 -18.17
CA HIS A 122 1.01 -15.41 -17.94
C HIS A 122 1.27 -16.39 -19.09
N CYS A 123 0.24 -17.08 -19.59
CA CYS A 123 0.38 -17.98 -20.73
C CYS A 123 0.91 -17.26 -21.98
N SER A 124 0.43 -16.03 -22.24
CA SER A 124 0.86 -15.22 -23.39
C SER A 124 2.30 -14.69 -23.27
N LYS A 125 2.80 -14.49 -22.04
CA LYS A 125 4.18 -14.10 -21.77
C LYS A 125 5.12 -15.29 -21.88
N GLN A 126 4.71 -16.45 -21.35
CA GLN A 126 5.49 -17.69 -21.43
C GLN A 126 5.69 -18.09 -22.90
N SER A 127 4.63 -18.08 -23.70
CA SER A 127 4.72 -18.43 -25.13
C SER A 127 5.62 -17.49 -25.93
N LYS A 128 5.69 -16.19 -25.57
CA LYS A 128 6.62 -15.23 -26.20
C LYS A 128 8.08 -15.44 -25.77
N PHE A 129 8.33 -15.89 -24.55
CA PHE A 129 9.66 -16.24 -24.09
C PHE A 129 10.17 -17.51 -24.76
N ASP A 130 9.30 -18.51 -24.93
CA ASP A 130 9.65 -19.77 -25.60
C ASP A 130 10.02 -19.50 -27.09
N ILE A 131 9.30 -18.61 -27.78
CA ILE A 131 9.62 -18.20 -29.16
C ILE A 131 10.97 -17.45 -29.28
N MET A 132 11.42 -16.76 -28.22
CA MET A 132 12.69 -16.02 -28.22
C MET A 132 13.88 -16.87 -27.76
N ALA A 133 13.66 -18.05 -27.18
CA ALA A 133 14.70 -18.98 -26.77
C ALA A 133 15.14 -19.93 -27.90
N ASP A 134 14.34 -20.01 -28.97
CA ASP A 134 14.57 -20.85 -30.16
C ASP A 134 15.20 -20.07 -31.34
N LEU A 135 15.66 -18.84 -31.12
CA LEU A 135 16.39 -17.99 -32.08
C LEU A 135 17.82 -17.72 -31.60
#